data_AF-A0A954EHQ6-F1
#
_entry.id   AF-A0A954EHQ6-F1
#
_cell.length_a   1.000
_cell.length_b   1.000
_cell.length_c   1.000
_cell.angle_alpha   90.00
_cell.angle_beta   90.00
_cell.angle_gamma   90.00
#
_symmetry.space_group_name_H-M   'P 1'
#
loop_
_entity.id
_entity.type
_entity.pdbx_description
1 polymer ?
#
loop_
_entity_poly.entity_id
_entity_poly.type
_entity_poly.pdbx_seq_one_letter_code
_entity_poly.pdbx_strand_id
1 'polypeptide(L)'
;VPVKLTRRSAVSSYHLSLHEDEVRFNATLIQLLKKDFDLDLTEYETCLPQDEKGVDVPKIMSRIRQVVRDMPGFEVVDELALATFSFAKYLMWKDLVDRLGQLEQNPVVHHLVRNPDLSYRSESRSLIPVSERIDVDFEPSDLVHPLPADSSQLAAVMAAAEGHDFVLIGPPGTGKSQTIANMIAQCLAE
;
A
#
# COMPACT_ATOMS: atom_id res chain seq x y z
N VAL A 1 -8.89 1.17 19.69
CA VAL A 1 -9.48 -0.12 20.10
C VAL A 1 -10.44 -0.58 19.01
N PRO A 2 -10.15 -1.69 18.32
CA PRO A 2 -11.05 -2.23 17.30
C PRO A 2 -12.37 -2.72 17.89
N VAL A 3 -13.48 -2.31 17.31
CA VAL A 3 -14.83 -2.69 17.74
C VAL A 3 -15.72 -2.95 16.53
N LYS A 4 -16.69 -3.84 16.70
CA LYS A 4 -17.70 -4.18 15.71
C LYS A 4 -19.03 -3.55 16.12
N LEU A 5 -19.63 -2.81 15.19
CA LEU A 5 -20.96 -2.24 15.36
C LEU A 5 -21.96 -3.10 14.57
N THR A 6 -22.92 -3.71 15.25
CA THR A 6 -23.95 -4.57 14.63
C THR A 6 -25.34 -4.03 14.88
N ARG A 7 -26.25 -4.30 13.94
CA ARG A 7 -27.66 -3.91 14.03
C ARG A 7 -28.51 -4.94 13.31
N ARG A 8 -29.63 -5.37 13.91
CA ARG A 8 -30.50 -6.43 13.34
C ARG A 8 -31.46 -5.91 12.26
N SER A 9 -31.90 -4.67 12.39
CA SER A 9 -32.82 -3.99 11.46
C SER A 9 -32.70 -2.48 11.56
N ALA A 10 -33.22 -1.75 10.56
CA ALA A 10 -33.22 -0.29 10.51
C ALA A 10 -33.97 0.42 11.66
N VAL A 11 -34.66 -0.33 12.54
CA VAL A 11 -35.37 0.18 13.73
C VAL A 11 -34.71 -0.26 15.04
N SER A 12 -33.88 -1.30 15.03
CA SER A 12 -33.21 -1.83 16.23
C SER A 12 -32.10 -0.93 16.77
N SER A 13 -31.69 -1.07 18.03
CA SER A 13 -30.52 -0.38 18.57
C SER A 13 -29.21 -0.95 18.02
N TYR A 14 -28.16 -0.12 17.95
CA TYR A 14 -26.82 -0.60 17.66
C TYR A 14 -26.25 -1.39 18.85
N HIS A 15 -25.52 -2.46 18.56
CA HIS A 15 -24.79 -3.25 19.54
C HIS A 15 -23.30 -3.16 19.23
N LEU A 16 -22.53 -2.74 20.23
CA LEU A 16 -21.08 -2.67 20.16
C LEU A 16 -20.49 -3.93 20.78
N SER A 17 -19.59 -4.59 20.06
CA SER A 17 -18.78 -5.69 20.57
C SER A 17 -17.31 -5.44 20.25
N LEU A 18 -16.41 -6.10 20.96
CA LEU A 18 -14.99 -6.11 20.59
C LEU A 18 -14.82 -6.77 19.21
N HIS A 19 -13.89 -6.24 18.42
CA HIS A 19 -13.44 -6.88 17.20
C HIS A 19 -12.24 -7.80 17.52
N GLU A 20 -11.96 -8.77 16.66
CA GLU A 20 -10.87 -9.74 16.86
C GLU A 20 -9.47 -9.15 16.62
N ASP A 21 -9.41 -7.98 15.97
CA ASP A 21 -8.16 -7.28 15.71
C ASP A 21 -7.50 -6.78 17.00
N GLU A 22 -6.17 -6.78 16.99
CA GLU A 22 -5.35 -6.27 18.08
C GLU A 22 -5.57 -4.77 18.33
N VAL A 23 -5.55 -4.38 19.61
CA VAL A 23 -5.50 -2.97 19.99
C VAL A 23 -4.13 -2.40 19.65
N ARG A 24 -4.14 -1.33 18.86
CA ARG A 24 -2.92 -0.61 18.45
C ARG A 24 -3.01 0.86 18.79
N PHE A 25 -1.86 1.46 19.09
CA PHE A 25 -1.73 2.91 19.12
C PHE A 25 -1.84 3.48 17.71
N ASN A 26 -2.25 4.74 17.58
CA ASN A 26 -2.30 5.41 16.29
C ASN A 26 -0.87 5.67 15.79
N ALA A 27 -0.38 4.83 14.89
CA ALA A 27 0.98 4.93 14.36
C ALA A 27 1.21 6.24 13.57
N THR A 28 0.20 6.76 12.87
CA THR A 28 0.30 8.06 12.20
C THR A 28 0.52 9.19 13.19
N LEU A 29 -0.14 9.14 14.35
CA LEU A 29 0.08 10.11 15.43
C LEU A 29 1.50 10.01 16.00
N ILE A 30 2.03 8.80 16.18
CA ILE A 30 3.42 8.59 16.61
C ILE A 30 4.38 9.23 15.62
N GLN A 31 4.20 8.99 14.31
CA GLN A 31 5.06 9.59 13.29
C GLN A 31 4.94 11.11 13.23
N LEU A 32 3.74 11.67 13.38
CA LEU A 32 3.52 13.11 13.45
C LEU A 32 4.28 13.73 14.63
N LEU A 33 4.12 13.15 15.83
CA LEU A 33 4.78 13.61 17.05
C LEU A 33 6.31 13.50 16.93
N LYS A 34 6.80 12.41 16.35
CA LYS A 34 8.24 12.22 16.14
C LYS A 34 8.82 13.22 15.14
N LYS A 35 8.17 13.43 14.00
CA LYS A 35 8.68 14.26 12.90
C LYS A 35 8.58 15.75 13.19
N ASP A 36 7.42 16.19 13.68
CA ASP A 36 7.10 17.62 13.76
C ASP A 36 7.38 18.19 15.16
N PHE A 37 7.50 17.32 16.17
CA PHE A 37 7.63 17.73 17.58
C PHE A 37 8.79 17.06 18.33
N ASP A 38 9.63 16.25 17.66
CA ASP A 38 10.76 15.51 18.26
C ASP A 38 10.36 14.64 19.46
N LEU A 39 9.12 14.16 19.46
CA LEU A 39 8.53 13.38 20.54
C LEU A 39 8.40 11.93 20.09
N ASP A 40 9.28 11.07 20.61
CA ASP A 40 9.33 9.66 20.24
C ASP A 40 8.45 8.80 21.15
N LEU A 41 7.35 8.26 20.58
CA LEU A 41 6.47 7.27 21.22
C LEU A 41 6.51 5.91 20.49
N THR A 42 7.60 5.59 19.80
CA THR A 42 7.73 4.35 19.02
C THR A 42 7.61 3.10 19.92
N GLU A 43 7.84 3.23 21.23
CA GLU A 43 7.56 2.17 22.21
C GLU A 43 6.12 1.64 22.12
N TYR A 44 5.14 2.51 21.84
CA TYR A 44 3.73 2.13 21.70
C TYR A 44 3.35 1.51 20.36
N GLU A 45 4.26 1.50 19.36
CA GLU A 45 4.03 0.73 18.13
C GLU A 45 4.17 -0.78 18.38
N THR A 46 5.01 -1.18 19.34
CA THR A 46 5.36 -2.60 19.57
C THR A 46 4.78 -3.13 20.88
N CYS A 47 4.70 -2.31 21.92
CA CYS A 47 4.23 -2.75 23.22
C CYS A 47 3.32 -1.69 23.86
N LEU A 48 2.07 -2.06 24.13
CA LEU A 48 1.15 -1.24 24.91
C LEU A 48 1.20 -1.69 26.39
N PRO A 49 1.22 -0.74 27.35
CA PRO A 49 1.01 -1.06 28.75
C PRO A 49 -0.27 -1.88 28.96
N GLN A 50 -0.18 -2.93 29.77
CA GLN A 50 -1.30 -3.82 30.07
C GLN A 50 -1.60 -3.90 31.57
N ASP A 51 -2.87 -4.16 31.90
CA ASP A 51 -3.40 -4.50 33.22
C ASP A 51 -4.12 -5.86 33.18
N GLU A 52 -4.80 -6.24 34.25
CA GLU A 52 -5.57 -7.50 34.33
C GLU A 52 -6.73 -7.59 33.31
N LYS A 53 -7.10 -6.47 32.67
CA LYS A 53 -8.22 -6.34 31.74
C LYS A 53 -7.77 -6.07 30.30
N GLY A 54 -6.48 -6.13 30.01
CA GLY A 54 -5.92 -5.87 28.68
C GLY A 54 -5.12 -4.59 28.64
N VAL A 55 -5.36 -3.71 27.66
CA VAL A 55 -4.58 -2.47 27.50
C VAL A 55 -4.96 -1.44 28.56
N ASP A 56 -3.97 -0.95 29.32
CA ASP A 56 -4.11 0.06 30.37
C ASP A 56 -4.17 1.47 29.76
N VAL A 57 -5.34 1.83 29.24
CA VAL A 57 -5.61 3.14 28.64
C VAL A 57 -5.35 4.29 29.61
N PRO A 58 -5.80 4.25 30.89
CA PRO A 58 -5.51 5.33 31.85
C PRO A 58 -4.01 5.60 32.04
N LYS A 59 -3.18 4.55 32.10
CA LYS A 59 -1.72 4.71 32.21
C LYS A 59 -1.12 5.31 30.95
N ILE A 60 -1.56 4.88 29.77
CA ILE A 60 -1.14 5.45 28.48
C ILE A 60 -1.49 6.95 28.43
N MET A 61 -2.74 7.31 28.73
CA MET A 61 -3.21 8.71 28.73
C MET A 61 -2.44 9.57 29.74
N SER A 62 -2.18 9.03 30.94
CA SER A 62 -1.38 9.72 31.97
C SER A 62 0.07 9.94 31.51
N ARG A 63 0.66 8.96 30.82
CA ARG A 63 2.00 9.10 30.25
C ARG A 63 2.02 10.15 29.16
N ILE A 64 1.07 10.12 28.22
CA ILE A 64 0.97 11.12 27.15
C ILE A 64 0.85 12.53 27.74
N ARG A 65 -0.01 12.73 28.76
CA ARG A 65 -0.13 14.01 29.49
C ARG A 65 1.19 14.51 30.05
N GLN A 66 2.04 13.61 30.56
CA GLN A 66 3.35 14.00 31.06
C GLN A 66 4.28 14.45 29.93
N VAL A 67 4.29 13.72 28.81
CA VAL A 67 5.20 14.01 27.70
C VAL A 67 4.81 15.30 26.97
N VAL A 68 3.52 15.58 26.81
CA VAL A 68 3.04 16.79 26.10
C VAL A 68 2.84 18.01 27.00
N ARG A 69 3.15 17.92 28.30
CA ARG A 69 2.87 18.97 29.30
C ARG A 69 3.44 20.34 28.91
N ASP A 70 4.68 20.34 28.43
CA ASP A 70 5.43 21.56 28.14
C ASP A 70 5.34 21.94 26.64
N MET A 71 4.46 21.28 25.88
CA MET A 71 4.27 21.54 24.46
C MET A 71 3.17 22.58 24.21
N PRO A 72 3.49 23.73 23.58
CA PRO A 72 2.49 24.75 23.29
C PRO A 72 1.40 24.23 22.36
N GLY A 73 0.13 24.45 22.73
CA GLY A 73 -1.02 24.09 21.91
C GLY A 73 -1.49 22.63 22.02
N PHE A 74 -0.87 21.82 22.88
CA PHE A 74 -1.30 20.46 23.14
C PHE A 74 -2.16 20.36 24.41
N GLU A 75 -3.25 19.62 24.30
CA GLU A 75 -4.12 19.25 25.41
C GLU A 75 -4.52 17.78 25.26
N VAL A 76 -4.58 17.05 26.37
CA VAL A 76 -5.05 15.66 26.39
C VAL A 76 -6.37 15.60 27.15
N VAL A 77 -7.45 15.47 26.39
CA VAL A 77 -8.81 15.36 26.91
C VAL A 77 -9.24 13.89 27.04
N ASP A 78 -10.05 13.58 28.06
CA ASP A 78 -10.63 12.25 28.26
C ASP A 78 -11.93 12.11 27.45
N GLU A 79 -11.80 12.04 26.12
CA GLU A 79 -12.92 11.83 25.20
C GLU A 79 -12.82 10.50 24.46
N LEU A 80 -13.98 9.94 24.09
CA LEU A 80 -14.09 8.73 23.29
C LEU A 80 -14.79 9.05 21.97
N ALA A 81 -14.10 8.78 20.87
CA ALA A 81 -14.65 8.87 19.53
C ALA A 81 -14.66 7.48 18.85
N LEU A 82 -15.75 7.18 18.15
CA LEU A 82 -15.88 5.97 17.34
C LEU A 82 -16.03 6.38 15.87
N ALA A 83 -15.08 5.95 15.03
CA ALA A 83 -15.11 6.20 13.60
C ALA A 83 -14.45 5.05 12.84
N THR A 84 -14.71 5.00 11.53
CA THR A 84 -14.02 4.09 10.62
C THR A 84 -12.68 4.70 10.22
N PHE A 85 -11.59 4.07 10.65
CA PHE A 85 -10.23 4.50 10.31
C PHE A 85 -9.63 3.53 9.29
N SER A 86 -9.13 4.06 8.17
CA SER A 86 -8.38 3.28 7.18
C SER A 86 -6.88 3.44 7.43
N PHE A 87 -6.25 2.37 7.92
CA PHE A 87 -4.80 2.34 8.20
C PHE A 87 -3.96 1.91 6.98
N ALA A 88 -4.59 1.60 5.84
CA ALA A 88 -3.89 1.11 4.65
C ALA A 88 -2.78 2.08 4.18
N LYS A 89 -3.02 3.39 4.26
CA LYS A 89 -2.04 4.41 3.84
C LYS A 89 -0.76 4.40 4.67
N TYR A 90 -0.85 4.19 5.99
CA TYR A 90 0.32 4.13 6.84
C TYR A 90 1.16 2.89 6.53
N LEU A 91 0.52 1.73 6.35
CA LEU A 91 1.23 0.50 5.98
C LEU A 91 1.92 0.63 4.62
N MET A 92 1.26 1.24 3.62
CA MET A 92 1.88 1.53 2.33
C MET A 92 3.08 2.47 2.48
N TRP A 93 2.95 3.55 3.25
CA TRP A 93 4.05 4.49 3.50
C TRP A 93 5.23 3.79 4.19
N LYS A 94 4.96 3.00 5.23
CA LYS A 94 6.00 2.27 5.96
C LYS A 94 6.72 1.27 5.07
N ASP A 95 6.00 0.52 4.24
CA ASP A 95 6.60 -0.43 3.29
C ASP A 95 7.50 0.29 2.28
N LEU A 96 7.09 1.45 1.77
CA LEU A 96 7.92 2.28 0.89
C LEU A 96 9.18 2.78 1.57
N VAL A 97 9.08 3.25 2.82
CA VAL A 97 10.23 3.75 3.60
C VAL A 97 11.20 2.63 3.92
N ASP A 98 10.71 1.50 4.45
CA ASP A 98 11.51 0.37 4.90
C ASP A 98 12.20 -0.34 3.71
N ARG A 99 11.58 -0.32 2.53
CA ARG A 99 12.08 -1.00 1.33
C ARG A 99 12.67 -0.06 0.28
N LEU A 100 12.83 1.23 0.57
CA LEU A 100 13.28 2.21 -0.43
C LEU A 100 14.55 1.75 -1.17
N GLY A 101 15.55 1.24 -0.44
CA GLY A 101 16.79 0.75 -1.05
C GLY A 101 16.62 -0.49 -1.95
N GLN A 102 15.62 -1.34 -1.71
CA GLN A 102 15.29 -2.45 -2.60
C GLN A 102 14.51 -1.96 -3.82
N LEU A 103 13.56 -1.05 -3.60
CA LEU A 103 12.73 -0.48 -4.66
C LEU A 103 13.58 0.32 -5.66
N GLU A 104 14.57 1.08 -5.19
CA GLU A 104 15.53 1.81 -6.03
C GLU A 104 16.46 0.90 -6.86
N GLN A 105 16.44 -0.43 -6.68
CA GLN A 105 17.13 -1.35 -7.61
C GLN A 105 16.41 -1.42 -8.97
N ASN A 106 15.11 -1.11 -9.00
CA ASN A 106 14.38 -1.00 -10.25
C ASN A 106 14.73 0.34 -10.95
N PRO A 107 15.17 0.33 -12.23
CA PRO A 107 15.60 1.54 -12.93
C PRO A 107 14.51 2.63 -13.03
N VAL A 108 13.25 2.23 -13.24
CA VAL A 108 12.11 3.15 -13.29
C VAL A 108 11.91 3.81 -11.94
N VAL A 109 11.93 3.03 -10.86
CA VAL A 109 11.76 3.57 -9.50
C VAL A 109 12.91 4.51 -9.13
N HIS A 110 14.14 4.10 -9.39
CA HIS A 110 15.32 4.94 -9.16
C HIS A 110 15.19 6.29 -9.90
N HIS A 111 14.77 6.27 -11.16
CA HIS A 111 14.55 7.48 -11.94
C HIS A 111 13.48 8.38 -11.32
N LEU A 112 12.34 7.81 -10.91
CA LEU A 112 11.26 8.56 -10.26
C LEU A 112 11.69 9.21 -8.94
N VAL A 113 12.56 8.56 -8.17
CA VAL A 113 13.03 9.08 -6.87
C VAL A 113 14.13 10.13 -7.05
N ARG A 114 15.09 9.90 -7.97
CA ARG A 114 16.32 10.71 -8.08
C ARG A 114 16.26 11.77 -9.17
N ASN A 115 15.51 11.53 -10.24
CA ASN A 115 15.50 12.36 -11.45
C ASN A 115 14.07 12.64 -11.98
N PRO A 116 13.10 13.03 -11.13
CA PRO A 116 11.69 13.13 -11.53
C PRO A 116 11.44 14.15 -12.66
N ASP A 117 12.26 15.19 -12.74
CA ASP A 117 12.11 16.26 -13.72
C ASP A 117 12.79 15.94 -15.07
N LEU A 118 13.50 14.81 -15.17
CA LEU A 118 14.17 14.38 -16.38
C LEU A 118 13.35 13.32 -17.13
N SER A 119 13.49 13.28 -18.45
CA SER A 119 12.88 12.21 -19.25
C SER A 119 13.56 10.87 -18.96
N TYR A 120 12.76 9.85 -18.64
CA TYR A 120 13.23 8.48 -18.50
C TYR A 120 13.65 7.91 -19.85
N ARG A 121 14.79 7.24 -19.90
CA ARG A 121 15.27 6.51 -21.07
C ARG A 121 15.43 5.06 -20.68
N SER A 122 14.59 4.19 -21.22
CA SER A 122 14.73 2.74 -21.03
C SER A 122 16.04 2.26 -21.66
N GLU A 123 16.65 1.27 -21.03
CA GLU A 123 17.88 0.63 -21.53
C GLU A 123 17.58 -0.36 -22.67
N SER A 124 16.32 -0.74 -22.86
CA SER A 124 15.91 -1.62 -23.95
C SER A 124 16.23 -0.98 -25.31
N ARG A 125 16.98 -1.73 -26.13
CA ARG A 125 17.39 -1.32 -27.48
C ARG A 125 16.46 -1.85 -28.56
N SER A 126 15.60 -2.83 -28.25
CA SER A 126 14.60 -3.34 -29.18
C SER A 126 13.43 -2.38 -29.26
N LEU A 127 12.67 -2.46 -30.36
CA LEU A 127 11.40 -1.78 -30.47
C LEU A 127 10.36 -2.55 -29.65
N ILE A 128 9.45 -1.82 -29.00
CA ILE A 128 8.30 -2.44 -28.33
C ILE A 128 7.48 -3.22 -29.38
N PRO A 129 7.11 -4.49 -29.11
CA PRO A 129 6.23 -5.26 -29.98
C PRO A 129 4.94 -4.51 -30.34
N VAL A 130 4.49 -4.66 -31.59
CA VAL A 130 3.27 -4.02 -32.11
C VAL A 130 2.22 -5.06 -32.45
N SER A 131 0.94 -4.73 -32.21
CA SER A 131 -0.20 -5.64 -32.37
C SER A 131 -0.29 -6.30 -33.74
N GLU A 132 0.10 -5.59 -34.80
CA GLU A 132 -0.04 -6.05 -36.19
C GLU A 132 0.98 -7.13 -36.56
N ARG A 133 2.04 -7.29 -35.76
CA ARG A 133 3.13 -8.22 -36.02
C ARG A 133 3.20 -9.37 -35.01
N ILE A 134 2.29 -9.44 -34.04
CA ILE A 134 2.35 -10.46 -32.99
C ILE A 134 2.37 -11.87 -33.55
N ASP A 135 1.53 -12.18 -34.52
CA ASP A 135 1.47 -13.51 -35.15
C ASP A 135 2.65 -13.78 -36.11
N VAL A 136 3.52 -12.79 -36.33
CA VAL A 136 4.70 -12.89 -37.21
C VAL A 136 5.98 -12.96 -36.38
N ASP A 137 6.05 -12.18 -35.30
CA ASP A 137 7.23 -12.02 -34.46
C ASP A 137 7.28 -13.09 -33.34
N PHE A 138 6.15 -13.72 -32.99
CA PHE A 138 6.04 -14.75 -31.94
C PHE A 138 5.23 -15.95 -32.40
N GLU A 139 5.71 -17.15 -32.10
CA GLU A 139 4.99 -18.40 -32.35
C GLU A 139 4.07 -18.73 -31.16
N PRO A 140 2.98 -19.50 -31.35
CA PRO A 140 2.11 -19.92 -30.26
C PRO A 140 2.83 -20.67 -29.13
N SER A 141 3.98 -21.30 -29.42
CA SER A 141 4.82 -21.96 -28.41
C SER A 141 5.54 -21.00 -27.48
N ASP A 142 5.68 -19.74 -27.86
CA ASP A 142 6.36 -18.69 -27.09
C ASP A 142 5.42 -18.04 -26.06
N LEU A 143 4.12 -18.34 -26.13
CA LEU A 143 3.07 -17.66 -25.38
C LEU A 143 2.58 -18.46 -24.17
N VAL A 144 2.62 -17.84 -22.99
CA VAL A 144 2.08 -18.35 -21.72
C VAL A 144 1.08 -17.32 -21.16
N HIS A 145 -0.17 -17.43 -21.62
CA HIS A 145 -1.25 -16.50 -21.26
C HIS A 145 -2.55 -17.25 -20.87
N PRO A 146 -2.75 -17.58 -19.58
CA PRO A 146 -3.89 -18.41 -19.14
C PRO A 146 -5.26 -17.75 -19.32
N LEU A 147 -5.31 -16.44 -19.58
CA LEU A 147 -6.54 -15.69 -19.81
C LEU A 147 -6.61 -15.20 -21.27
N PRO A 148 -7.83 -15.02 -21.81
CA PRO A 148 -8.01 -14.46 -23.14
C PRO A 148 -7.27 -13.14 -23.31
N ALA A 149 -6.61 -12.97 -24.45
CA ALA A 149 -5.94 -11.74 -24.84
C ALA A 149 -6.17 -11.45 -26.33
N ASP A 150 -6.42 -10.19 -26.68
CA ASP A 150 -6.33 -9.71 -28.07
C ASP A 150 -4.87 -9.40 -28.46
N SER A 151 -4.62 -9.07 -29.72
CA SER A 151 -3.28 -8.80 -30.24
C SER A 151 -2.59 -7.61 -29.56
N SER A 152 -3.34 -6.59 -29.13
CA SER A 152 -2.78 -5.43 -28.42
C SER A 152 -2.37 -5.79 -26.99
N GLN A 153 -3.15 -6.65 -26.34
CA GLN A 153 -2.84 -7.18 -25.01
C GLN A 153 -1.65 -8.14 -25.08
N LEU A 154 -1.57 -8.99 -26.10
CA LEU A 154 -0.41 -9.85 -26.36
C LEU A 154 0.87 -9.06 -26.63
N ALA A 155 0.79 -7.98 -27.40
CA ALA A 155 1.94 -7.09 -27.62
C ALA A 155 2.47 -6.53 -26.31
N ALA A 156 1.58 -6.14 -25.39
CA ALA A 156 1.98 -5.68 -24.07
C ALA A 156 2.57 -6.81 -23.20
N VAL A 157 2.04 -8.04 -23.31
CA VAL A 157 2.59 -9.21 -22.62
C VAL A 157 4.02 -9.50 -23.08
N MET A 158 4.24 -9.56 -24.40
CA MET A 158 5.58 -9.81 -24.96
C MET A 158 6.54 -8.65 -24.71
N ALA A 159 6.05 -7.40 -24.72
CA ALA A 159 6.88 -6.26 -24.32
C ALA A 159 7.39 -6.38 -22.88
N ALA A 160 6.55 -6.86 -21.95
CA ALA A 160 6.97 -7.07 -20.57
C ALA A 160 7.99 -8.22 -20.45
N ALA A 161 7.77 -9.29 -21.20
CA ALA A 161 8.64 -10.47 -21.25
C ALA A 161 10.04 -10.12 -21.78
N GLU A 162 10.12 -9.31 -22.84
CA GLU A 162 11.37 -8.77 -23.38
C GLU A 162 12.04 -7.70 -22.47
N GLY A 163 11.47 -7.39 -21.31
CA GLY A 163 12.04 -6.46 -20.33
C GLY A 163 11.88 -4.98 -20.70
N HIS A 164 10.92 -4.62 -21.56
CA HIS A 164 10.65 -3.21 -21.86
C HIS A 164 9.96 -2.49 -20.69
N ASP A 165 10.32 -1.23 -20.49
CA ASP A 165 9.58 -0.31 -19.61
C ASP A 165 8.52 0.45 -20.43
N PHE A 166 7.25 0.30 -20.08
CA PHE A 166 6.16 0.98 -20.80
C PHE A 166 4.95 1.28 -19.92
N VAL A 167 4.10 2.18 -20.40
CA VAL A 167 2.83 2.53 -19.74
C VAL A 167 1.70 1.79 -20.43
N LEU A 168 1.02 0.89 -19.71
CA LEU A 168 -0.16 0.19 -20.22
C LEU A 168 -1.43 1.04 -20.06
N ILE A 169 -1.90 1.64 -21.16
CA ILE A 169 -3.15 2.42 -21.21
C ILE A 169 -4.29 1.56 -21.75
N GLY A 170 -5.50 1.74 -21.22
CA GLY A 170 -6.66 0.91 -21.56
C GLY A 170 -7.94 1.51 -20.96
N PRO A 171 -9.00 1.68 -21.74
CA PRO A 171 -10.28 2.16 -21.23
C PRO A 171 -10.87 1.26 -20.12
N PRO A 172 -11.81 1.76 -19.32
CA PRO A 172 -12.54 0.93 -18.36
C PRO A 172 -13.20 -0.26 -19.07
N GLY A 173 -13.01 -1.46 -18.52
CA GLY A 173 -13.61 -2.69 -19.05
C GLY A 173 -12.82 -3.40 -20.16
N THR A 174 -11.64 -2.92 -20.57
CA THR A 174 -10.83 -3.55 -21.64
C THR A 174 -9.85 -4.61 -21.13
N GLY A 175 -10.22 -5.35 -20.08
CA GLY A 175 -9.43 -6.52 -19.64
C GLY A 175 -8.04 -6.24 -19.05
N LYS A 176 -7.72 -5.01 -18.62
CA LYS A 176 -6.39 -4.68 -18.04
C LYS A 176 -5.88 -5.68 -17.00
N SER A 177 -6.74 -6.09 -16.07
CA SER A 177 -6.36 -7.07 -15.03
C SER A 177 -6.02 -8.43 -15.62
N GLN A 178 -6.68 -8.83 -16.71
CA GLN A 178 -6.37 -10.06 -17.44
C GLN A 178 -5.02 -9.92 -18.15
N THR A 179 -4.76 -8.77 -18.78
CA THR A 179 -3.46 -8.47 -19.39
C THR A 179 -2.33 -8.53 -18.37
N ILE A 180 -2.50 -7.94 -17.18
CA ILE A 180 -1.50 -7.98 -16.10
C ILE A 180 -1.27 -9.43 -15.62
N ALA A 181 -2.34 -10.21 -15.45
CA ALA A 181 -2.19 -11.61 -15.05
C ALA A 181 -1.44 -12.43 -16.10
N ASN A 182 -1.68 -12.17 -17.39
CA ASN A 182 -0.94 -12.80 -18.48
C ASN A 182 0.52 -12.33 -18.53
N MET A 183 0.82 -11.04 -18.30
CA MET A 183 2.21 -10.54 -18.19
C MET A 183 2.97 -11.28 -17.10
N ILE A 184 2.36 -11.41 -15.91
CA ILE A 184 2.98 -12.11 -14.78
C ILE A 184 3.22 -13.58 -15.13
N ALA A 185 2.25 -14.25 -15.77
CA ALA A 185 2.40 -15.65 -16.17
C ALA A 185 3.54 -15.83 -17.19
N GLN A 186 3.62 -14.96 -18.20
CA GLN A 186 4.68 -14.96 -19.21
C GLN A 186 6.06 -14.75 -18.58
N CYS A 187 6.23 -13.68 -17.80
CA CYS A 187 7.53 -13.36 -17.17
C CYS A 187 7.98 -14.40 -16.12
N LEU A 188 7.08 -15.22 -15.59
CA LEU A 188 7.42 -16.33 -14.68
C LEU A 188 7.79 -17.62 -15.44
N ALA A 189 7.39 -17.74 -16.70
CA ALA A 189 7.67 -18.91 -17.53
C ALA A 189 9.04 -18.86 -18.21
N GLU A 190 9.60 -17.65 -18.32
CA GLU A 190 10.95 -17.36 -18.82
C GLU A 190 12.03 -17.52 -17.74
#